data_AF-A0A921TBK3-F1
#
_entry.id   AF-A0A921TBK3-F1
#
_cell.length_a   1.000
_cell.length_b   1.000
_cell.length_c   1.000
_cell.angle_alpha   90.00
_cell.angle_beta   90.00
_cell.angle_gamma   90.00
#
_symmetry.space_group_name_H-M   'P 1'
#
loop_
_entity.id
_entity.type
_entity.pdbx_description
1 polymer ?
#
loop_
_entity_poly.entity_id
_entity_poly.type
_entity_poly.pdbx_seq_one_letter_code
_entity_poly.pdbx_strand_id
1 'polypeptide(L)'
;HTGTLLVAELGSFTRMTAEKFGLTDRQVRKIVAAGLALSPDDLPRLRAAPQAVTLKDLSVLAKLGESAERSHVIDALADGRARSAADARRQYEEATRPSKPVEDPIDAAFVKLQELWARTPKAARRRFVETAHEELSELLREEAPGP
;
A
#
# COMPACT_ATOMS: atom_id res chain seq x y z
N HIS A 1 43.98 10.60 -3.23
CA HIS A 1 43.87 9.64 -4.36
C HIS A 1 43.03 8.40 -4.05
N THR A 2 42.91 7.97 -2.80
CA THR A 2 42.18 6.74 -2.40
C THR A 2 40.65 6.83 -2.53
N GLY A 3 40.05 8.00 -2.27
CA GLY A 3 38.59 8.17 -2.35
C GLY A 3 38.02 8.09 -3.77
N THR A 4 38.76 8.52 -4.79
CA THR A 4 38.31 8.51 -6.19
C THR A 4 38.30 7.10 -6.79
N LEU A 5 39.23 6.25 -6.36
CA LEU A 5 39.32 4.86 -6.80
C LEU A 5 38.14 4.03 -6.28
N LEU A 6 37.77 4.20 -5.01
CA LEU A 6 36.61 3.51 -4.40
C LEU A 6 35.29 3.90 -5.08
N VAL A 7 35.12 5.15 -5.50
CA VAL A 7 33.92 5.61 -6.22
C VAL A 7 33.86 5.02 -7.64
N ALA A 8 35.00 4.93 -8.32
CA ALA A 8 35.09 4.31 -9.65
C ALA A 8 34.84 2.80 -9.61
N GLU A 9 35.40 2.10 -8.62
CA GLU A 9 35.19 0.67 -8.37
C GLU A 9 33.74 0.36 -8.02
N LEU A 10 33.12 1.16 -7.13
CA LEU A 10 31.71 1.02 -6.79
C LEU A 10 30.82 1.23 -8.03
N GLY A 11 31.13 2.23 -8.87
CA GLY A 11 30.42 2.46 -10.12
C GLY A 11 30.61 1.37 -11.19
N SER A 12 31.74 0.65 -11.15
CA SER A 12 31.97 -0.53 -12.00
C SER A 12 31.15 -1.74 -11.50
N PHE A 13 31.18 -1.99 -10.19
CA PHE A 13 30.41 -3.04 -9.54
C PHE A 13 28.90 -2.87 -9.71
N THR A 14 28.38 -1.65 -9.55
CA THR A 14 26.94 -1.38 -9.70
C THR A 14 26.46 -1.62 -11.12
N ARG A 15 27.25 -1.25 -12.14
CA ARG A 15 26.94 -1.50 -13.56
C ARG A 15 26.94 -2.99 -13.90
N MET A 16 27.97 -3.74 -13.49
CA MET A 16 28.03 -5.18 -13.73
C MET A 16 26.87 -5.92 -13.05
N THR A 17 26.52 -5.53 -11.83
CA THR A 17 25.40 -6.11 -11.09
C THR A 17 24.06 -5.74 -11.74
N ALA A 18 23.92 -4.50 -12.21
CA ALA A 18 22.74 -4.03 -12.93
C ALA A 18 22.48 -4.90 -14.17
N GLU A 19 23.51 -5.13 -14.99
CA GLU A 19 23.43 -5.97 -16.18
C GLU A 19 23.07 -7.43 -15.85
N LYS A 20 23.78 -8.04 -14.88
CA LYS A 20 23.58 -9.45 -14.52
C LYS A 20 22.18 -9.75 -13.98
N PHE A 21 21.58 -8.81 -13.27
CA PHE A 21 20.28 -9.00 -12.61
C PHE A 21 19.12 -8.28 -13.31
N GLY A 22 19.35 -7.67 -14.48
CA GLY A 22 18.33 -6.91 -15.21
C GLY A 22 17.79 -5.70 -14.43
N LEU A 23 18.65 -5.07 -13.61
CA LEU A 23 18.34 -3.91 -12.80
C LEU A 23 18.97 -2.65 -13.40
N THR A 24 18.53 -1.47 -12.98
CA THR A 24 19.20 -0.20 -13.29
C THR A 24 20.32 0.07 -12.27
N ASP A 25 21.36 0.80 -12.67
CA ASP A 25 22.42 1.26 -11.77
C ASP A 25 21.86 1.99 -10.54
N ARG A 26 20.79 2.79 -10.73
CA ARG A 26 20.03 3.44 -9.65
C ARG A 26 19.41 2.44 -8.68
N GLN A 27 18.84 1.34 -9.15
CA GLN A 27 18.26 0.29 -8.30
C GLN A 27 19.34 -0.44 -7.51
N VAL A 28 20.47 -0.78 -8.13
CA VAL A 28 21.59 -1.45 -7.44
C VAL A 28 22.14 -0.54 -6.33
N ARG A 29 22.36 0.75 -6.60
CA ARG A 29 22.79 1.71 -5.56
C ARG A 29 21.81 1.80 -4.40
N LYS A 30 20.50 1.77 -4.67
CA LYS A 30 19.46 1.75 -3.63
C LYS A 30 19.51 0.47 -2.80
N ILE A 31 19.70 -0.69 -3.42
CA ILE A 31 19.84 -1.98 -2.71
C ILE A 31 21.08 -1.97 -1.81
N VAL A 32 22.22 -1.49 -2.33
CA VAL A 32 23.46 -1.35 -1.53
C VAL A 32 23.23 -0.39 -0.36
N ALA A 33 22.63 0.77 -0.60
CA ALA A 33 22.31 1.72 0.47
C ALA A 33 21.36 1.12 1.52
N ALA A 34 20.40 0.29 1.12
CA ALA A 34 19.52 -0.44 2.03
C ALA A 34 20.28 -1.44 2.89
N GLY A 35 21.17 -2.23 2.27
CA GLY A 35 22.03 -3.17 2.99
C GLY A 35 22.97 -2.49 3.96
N LEU A 36 23.49 -1.31 3.62
CA LEU A 36 24.34 -0.49 4.50
C LEU A 36 23.55 0.18 5.64
N ALA A 37 22.25 0.38 5.46
CA ALA A 37 21.35 0.96 6.47
C ALA A 37 20.76 -0.10 7.42
N LEU A 38 21.01 -1.39 7.17
CA LEU A 38 20.69 -2.44 8.14
C LEU A 38 21.56 -2.27 9.37
N SER A 39 20.96 -2.38 10.56
CA SER A 39 21.75 -2.37 11.78
C SER A 39 22.65 -3.61 11.85
N PRO A 40 23.73 -3.57 12.65
CA PRO A 40 24.59 -4.74 12.87
C PRO A 40 23.83 -6.00 13.35
N ASP A 41 22.69 -5.81 14.02
CA ASP A 41 21.87 -6.89 14.57
C ASP A 41 20.85 -7.44 13.55
N ASP A 42 20.46 -6.64 12.55
CA ASP A 42 19.48 -7.06 11.52
C ASP A 42 20.07 -8.11 10.57
N LEU A 43 21.35 -7.97 10.22
CA LEU A 43 21.99 -8.83 9.22
C LEU A 43 22.09 -10.30 9.67
N PRO A 44 22.54 -10.62 10.90
CA PRO A 44 22.49 -11.99 11.42
C PRO A 44 21.07 -12.55 11.46
N ARG A 45 20.09 -11.75 11.89
CA ARG A 45 18.68 -12.15 11.99
C ARG A 45 18.08 -12.49 10.62
N LEU A 46 18.30 -11.64 9.62
CA LEU A 46 17.83 -11.87 8.25
C LEU A 46 18.53 -13.07 7.58
N ARG A 47 19.78 -13.36 7.93
CA ARG A 47 20.49 -14.57 7.46
C ARG A 47 19.97 -15.84 8.12
N ALA A 48 19.52 -15.76 9.36
CA ALA A 48 18.94 -16.87 10.10
C ALA A 48 17.43 -17.05 9.84
N ALA A 49 16.82 -16.19 9.01
CA ALA A 49 15.41 -16.23 8.70
C ALA A 49 15.00 -17.59 8.09
N PRO A 50 13.78 -18.09 8.39
CA PRO A 50 13.29 -19.36 7.84
C PRO A 50 13.23 -19.40 6.31
N GLN A 51 13.06 -18.24 5.67
CA GLN A 51 13.10 -18.09 4.22
C GLN A 51 14.28 -17.20 3.82
N ALA A 52 14.99 -17.60 2.78
CA ALA A 52 16.10 -16.82 2.26
C ALA A 52 15.60 -15.44 1.76
N VAL A 53 16.17 -14.38 2.31
CA VAL A 53 15.87 -13.00 1.88
C VAL A 53 16.34 -12.80 0.44
N THR A 54 15.40 -12.43 -0.44
CA THR A 54 15.68 -12.31 -1.88
C THR A 54 16.09 -10.88 -2.26
N LEU A 55 16.65 -10.70 -3.46
CA LEU A 55 16.90 -9.37 -4.03
C LEU A 55 15.62 -8.52 -4.14
N LYS A 56 14.46 -9.17 -4.34
CA LYS A 56 13.16 -8.48 -4.36
C LYS A 56 12.82 -7.92 -2.99
N ASP A 57 13.10 -8.66 -1.92
CA ASP A 57 12.89 -8.21 -0.55
C ASP A 57 13.82 -7.05 -0.19
N LEU A 58 15.10 -7.16 -0.56
CA LEU A 58 16.07 -6.06 -0.39
C LEU A 58 15.66 -4.81 -1.17
N SER A 59 15.08 -4.97 -2.35
CA SER A 59 14.56 -3.86 -3.15
C SER A 59 13.34 -3.17 -2.51
N VAL A 60 12.54 -3.89 -1.72
CA VAL A 60 11.44 -3.32 -0.95
C VAL A 60 12.00 -2.56 0.25
N LEU A 61 12.90 -3.19 1.03
CA LEU A 61 13.55 -2.56 2.18
C LEU A 61 14.27 -1.25 1.78
N ALA A 62 14.89 -1.22 0.61
CA ALA A 62 15.54 -0.03 0.05
C ALA A 62 14.63 1.17 -0.17
N LYS A 63 13.32 0.95 -0.31
CA LYS A 63 12.34 2.03 -0.51
C LYS A 63 11.83 2.61 0.81
N LEU A 64 11.95 1.87 1.91
CA LEU A 64 11.34 2.23 3.20
C LEU A 64 12.16 3.23 4.01
N GLY A 65 13.46 3.41 3.70
CA GLY A 65 14.34 4.29 4.47
C GLY A 65 14.43 3.88 5.95
N GLU A 66 14.85 4.79 6.83
CA GLU A 66 14.79 4.60 8.29
C GLU A 66 13.37 4.86 8.77
N SER A 67 12.59 3.82 9.06
CA SER A 67 11.19 3.94 9.46
C SER A 67 10.73 2.77 10.32
N ALA A 68 9.69 3.00 11.13
CA ALA A 68 9.03 1.95 11.92
C ALA A 68 8.49 0.81 11.02
N GLU A 69 8.05 1.15 9.81
CA GLU A 69 7.65 0.19 8.78
C GLU A 69 8.81 -0.74 8.40
N ARG A 70 10.04 -0.20 8.22
CA ARG A 70 11.21 -1.03 7.90
C ARG A 70 11.54 -1.99 9.04
N SER A 71 11.55 -1.53 10.29
CA SER A 71 11.81 -2.40 11.45
C SER A 71 10.78 -3.53 11.52
N HIS A 72 9.51 -3.21 11.33
CA HIS A 72 8.45 -4.22 11.26
C HIS A 72 8.68 -5.26 10.15
N VAL A 73 9.07 -4.81 8.95
CA VAL A 73 9.36 -5.71 7.83
C VAL A 73 10.56 -6.62 8.13
N ILE A 74 11.63 -6.10 8.72
CA ILE A 74 12.81 -6.88 9.12
C ILE A 74 12.42 -7.95 10.13
N ASP A 75 11.68 -7.57 11.18
CA ASP A 75 11.22 -8.51 12.20
C ASP A 75 10.31 -9.59 11.60
N ALA A 76 9.37 -9.22 10.73
CA ALA A 76 8.45 -10.16 10.11
C ALA A 76 9.16 -11.19 9.21
N LEU A 77 10.23 -10.78 8.52
CA LEU A 77 11.08 -11.68 7.74
C LEU A 77 11.93 -12.58 8.63
N ALA A 78 12.60 -12.00 9.63
CA ALA A 78 13.47 -12.73 10.56
C ALA A 78 12.69 -13.81 11.33
N ASP A 79 11.48 -13.48 11.78
CA ASP A 79 10.61 -14.39 12.54
C ASP A 79 9.84 -15.38 11.65
N GLY A 80 9.90 -15.22 10.32
CA GLY A 80 9.11 -16.03 9.37
C GLY A 80 7.60 -15.75 9.37
N ARG A 81 7.16 -14.63 9.97
CA ARG A 81 5.75 -14.19 10.00
C ARG A 81 5.24 -13.70 8.64
N ALA A 82 6.15 -13.34 7.74
CA ALA A 82 5.85 -12.94 6.38
C ALA A 82 6.66 -13.75 5.37
N ARG A 83 6.02 -14.08 4.25
CA ARG A 83 6.66 -14.82 3.13
C ARG A 83 7.51 -13.95 2.20
N SER A 84 7.48 -12.63 2.40
CA SER A 84 8.26 -11.65 1.63
C SER A 84 8.16 -10.27 2.29
N ALA A 85 9.06 -9.36 1.93
CA ALA A 85 9.03 -7.98 2.43
C ALA A 85 7.75 -7.24 2.01
N ALA A 86 7.23 -7.53 0.82
CA ALA A 86 5.97 -6.94 0.34
C ALA A 86 4.76 -7.43 1.15
N ASP A 87 4.78 -8.69 1.58
CA ASP A 87 3.75 -9.28 2.43
C ASP A 87 3.77 -8.66 3.82
N ALA A 88 4.95 -8.53 4.43
CA ALA A 88 5.14 -7.85 5.71
C ALA A 88 4.70 -6.38 5.65
N ARG A 89 5.00 -5.69 4.54
CA ARG A 89 4.57 -4.32 4.31
C ARG A 89 3.04 -4.18 4.29
N ARG A 90 2.36 -5.11 3.61
CA ARG A 90 0.90 -5.14 3.59
C ARG A 90 0.33 -5.37 5.00
N GLN A 91 0.93 -6.27 5.78
CA GLN A 91 0.53 -6.51 7.18
C GLN A 91 0.70 -5.24 8.03
N TYR A 92 1.81 -4.51 7.87
CA TYR A 92 2.03 -3.24 8.53
C TYR A 92 0.97 -2.20 8.13
N GLU A 93 0.75 -2.02 6.82
CA GLU A 93 -0.26 -1.09 6.30
C GLU A 93 -1.67 -1.40 6.81
N GLU A 94 -2.04 -2.68 6.92
CA GLU A 94 -3.31 -3.13 7.49
C GLU A 94 -3.40 -2.83 8.99
N ALA A 95 -2.34 -3.09 9.75
CA ALA A 95 -2.29 -2.87 11.19
C ALA A 95 -2.27 -1.37 11.57
N THR A 96 -1.64 -0.54 10.74
CA THR A 96 -1.55 0.91 10.97
C THR A 96 -2.63 1.70 10.23
N ARG A 97 -3.49 1.03 9.45
CA ARG A 97 -4.57 1.71 8.73
C ARG A 97 -5.47 2.37 9.77
N PRO A 98 -5.62 3.70 9.76
CA PRO A 98 -6.61 4.34 10.61
C PRO A 98 -7.97 3.74 10.27
N SER A 99 -8.73 3.34 11.30
CA SER A 99 -10.13 2.93 11.11
C SER A 99 -10.78 3.99 10.23
N LYS A 100 -11.37 3.59 9.10
CA LYS A 100 -12.26 4.51 8.39
C LYS A 100 -13.25 5.02 9.45
N PRO A 101 -13.51 6.33 9.50
CA PRO A 101 -14.68 6.81 10.23
C PRO A 101 -15.84 5.92 9.82
N VAL A 102 -16.56 5.36 10.80
CA VAL A 102 -17.79 4.64 10.52
C VAL A 102 -18.71 5.68 9.89
N GLU A 103 -18.78 5.67 8.57
CA GLU A 103 -19.71 6.50 7.81
C GLU A 103 -21.10 6.08 8.30
N ASP A 104 -21.93 7.06 8.67
CA ASP A 104 -23.31 6.77 9.04
C ASP A 104 -23.92 5.96 7.89
N PRO A 105 -24.41 4.74 8.14
CA PRO A 105 -24.95 3.90 7.08
C PRO A 105 -26.07 4.59 6.30
N ILE A 106 -26.79 5.52 6.92
CA ILE A 106 -27.84 6.32 6.29
C ILE A 106 -27.24 7.35 5.34
N ASP A 107 -26.23 8.12 5.77
CA ASP A 107 -25.56 9.10 4.92
C ASP A 107 -24.87 8.43 3.72
N ALA A 108 -24.21 7.28 3.95
CA ALA A 108 -23.59 6.50 2.89
C ALA A 108 -24.61 5.98 1.86
N ALA A 109 -25.78 5.54 2.32
CA ALA A 109 -26.87 5.11 1.46
C ALA A 109 -27.47 6.29 0.68
N PHE A 110 -27.64 7.45 1.33
CA PHE A 110 -28.14 8.67 0.73
C PHE A 110 -27.24 9.17 -0.40
N VAL A 111 -25.92 9.26 -0.17
CA VAL A 111 -24.95 9.65 -1.20
C VAL A 111 -25.01 8.70 -2.41
N LYS A 112 -25.06 7.39 -2.17
CA LYS A 112 -25.19 6.40 -3.25
C LYS A 112 -26.49 6.57 -4.04
N LEU A 113 -27.60 6.82 -3.35
CA LEU A 113 -28.89 7.05 -3.99
C LEU A 113 -28.83 8.30 -4.88
N GLN A 114 -28.24 9.40 -4.40
CA GLN A 114 -28.07 10.63 -5.17
C GLN A 114 -27.20 10.42 -6.42
N GLU A 115 -26.06 9.74 -6.28
CA GLU A 115 -25.15 9.47 -7.40
C GLU A 115 -25.81 8.59 -8.47
N LEU A 116 -26.46 7.50 -8.05
CA LEU A 116 -27.18 6.61 -8.94
C LEU A 116 -28.31 7.35 -9.65
N TRP A 117 -29.10 8.12 -8.90
CA TRP A 117 -30.17 8.92 -9.48
C TRP A 117 -29.64 9.89 -10.53
N ALA A 118 -28.60 10.67 -10.22
CA ALA A 118 -28.01 11.68 -11.10
C ALA A 118 -27.49 11.09 -12.42
N ARG A 119 -26.99 9.85 -12.41
CA ARG A 119 -26.45 9.16 -13.61
C ARG A 119 -27.51 8.37 -14.38
N THR A 120 -28.66 8.07 -13.78
CA THR A 120 -29.72 7.26 -14.41
C THR A 120 -30.45 8.06 -15.50
N PRO A 121 -30.72 7.49 -16.70
CA PRO A 121 -31.49 8.14 -17.76
C PRO A 121 -32.93 8.50 -17.35
N LYS A 122 -33.49 9.57 -17.94
CA LYS A 122 -34.83 10.08 -17.61
C LYS A 122 -35.94 9.01 -17.71
N ALA A 123 -35.88 8.13 -18.72
CA ALA A 123 -36.87 7.06 -18.90
C ALA A 123 -36.86 6.05 -17.74
N ALA A 124 -35.67 5.69 -17.25
CA ALA A 124 -35.52 4.80 -16.11
C ALA A 124 -35.96 5.47 -14.79
N ARG A 125 -35.66 6.76 -14.61
CA ARG A 125 -36.18 7.53 -13.45
C ARG A 125 -37.71 7.58 -13.44
N ARG A 126 -38.35 7.78 -14.60
CA ARG A 126 -39.82 7.76 -14.71
C ARG A 126 -40.39 6.41 -14.29
N ARG A 127 -39.82 5.31 -14.81
CA ARG A 127 -40.23 3.96 -14.44
C ARG A 127 -40.03 3.67 -12.95
N PHE A 128 -38.95 4.17 -12.35
CA PHE A 128 -38.72 4.08 -10.91
C PHE A 128 -39.83 4.80 -10.13
N VAL A 129 -40.15 6.06 -10.49
CA VAL A 129 -41.22 6.83 -9.83
C VAL A 129 -42.58 6.18 -9.99
N GLU A 130 -42.90 5.64 -11.16
CA GLU A 130 -44.15 4.91 -11.41
C GLU A 130 -44.25 3.65 -10.54
N THR A 131 -43.12 2.96 -10.30
CA THR A 131 -43.08 1.72 -9.51
C THR A 131 -43.11 2.00 -8.00
N ALA A 132 -42.37 3.01 -7.55
CA ALA A 132 -42.25 3.41 -6.14
C ALA A 132 -43.25 4.52 -5.76
N HIS A 133 -44.31 4.72 -6.55
CA HIS A 133 -45.18 5.88 -6.43
C HIS A 133 -45.82 6.04 -5.04
N GLU A 134 -46.35 4.94 -4.49
CA GLU A 134 -47.02 4.95 -3.19
C GLU A 134 -46.03 5.27 -2.06
N GLU A 135 -44.90 4.57 -2.03
CA GLU A 135 -43.82 4.75 -1.05
C GLU A 135 -43.27 6.19 -1.08
N LEU A 136 -42.99 6.73 -2.27
CA LEU A 136 -42.56 8.12 -2.42
C LEU A 136 -43.64 9.11 -1.97
N SER A 137 -44.92 8.82 -2.21
CA SER A 137 -46.02 9.69 -1.79
C SER A 137 -46.20 9.71 -0.28
N GLU A 138 -45.98 8.59 0.39
CA GLU A 138 -45.97 8.49 1.85
C GLU A 138 -44.81 9.29 2.44
N LEU A 139 -43.58 9.06 1.97
CA LEU A 139 -42.39 9.81 2.41
C LEU A 139 -42.54 11.33 2.20
N LEU A 140 -43.14 11.76 1.08
CA LEU A 140 -43.40 13.17 0.82
C LEU A 140 -44.42 13.78 1.79
N ARG A 141 -45.38 13.00 2.30
CA ARG A 141 -46.34 13.48 3.32
C ARG A 141 -45.67 13.57 4.69
N GLU A 142 -44.78 12.63 5.01
CA GLU A 142 -44.01 12.64 6.26
C GLU A 142 -43.05 13.84 6.34
N GLU A 143 -42.42 14.21 5.21
CA GLU A 143 -41.51 15.35 5.13
C GLU A 143 -42.19 16.69 4.86
N ALA A 144 -43.47 16.68 4.46
CA ALA A 144 -44.21 17.93 4.33
C ALA A 144 -44.45 18.52 5.73
N PRO A 145 -44.02 19.78 6.01
CA PRO A 145 -44.48 20.45 7.21
C PRO A 145 -46.01 20.49 7.17
N GLY A 146 -46.65 20.07 8.25
CA GLY A 146 -48.11 20.08 8.38
C GLY A 146 -48.71 21.45 8.04
N PRO A 147 -50.01 21.50 7.66
CA PRO A 147 -50.67 22.72 7.18
C PRO A 147 -50.61 23.89 8.17
#